data_AF-A0A9Q0GCM0-F1
#
_entry.id   AF-A0A9Q0GCM0-F1
#
_cell.length_a   1.000
_cell.length_b   1.000
_cell.length_c   1.000
_cell.angle_alpha   90.00
_cell.angle_beta   90.00
_cell.angle_gamma   90.00
#
_symmetry.space_group_name_H-M   'P 1'
#
loop_
_entity.id
_entity.type
_entity.pdbx_description
1 polymer ?
#
loop_
_entity_poly.entity_id
_entity_poly.type
_entity_poly.pdbx_seq_one_letter_code
_entity_poly.pdbx_strand_id
1 'polypeptide(L)'
;MKGHEAKMPRMEDILNLPVQDPPGAEFSAAHIKWVKVEGGRQGGDDIALIPFARVDDFVKGESSNAECPASFRIESRRKRSQGSVTKPRVDGYLEYTL
;
A
#
# COMPACT_ATOMS: atom_id res chain seq x y z
N MET A 1 -8.62 24.85 -29.51
CA MET A 1 -7.84 23.77 -28.88
C MET A 1 -8.66 23.24 -27.73
N LYS A 2 -9.28 22.06 -27.87
CA LYS A 2 -10.03 21.41 -26.78
C LYS A 2 -8.98 20.85 -25.84
N GLY A 3 -8.81 21.44 -24.67
CA GLY A 3 -7.98 20.86 -23.63
C GLY A 3 -8.46 19.43 -23.38
N HIS A 4 -7.57 18.46 -23.48
CA HIS A 4 -7.84 17.13 -22.95
C HIS A 4 -8.04 17.31 -21.44
N GLU A 5 -9.29 17.42 -21.01
CA GLU A 5 -9.64 17.22 -19.61
C GLU A 5 -9.21 15.79 -19.29
N ALA A 6 -8.16 15.65 -18.49
CA ALA A 6 -7.66 14.35 -18.10
C ALA A 6 -8.76 13.68 -17.29
N LYS A 7 -9.47 12.72 -17.93
CA LYS A 7 -10.49 11.90 -17.27
C LYS A 7 -9.83 11.29 -16.04
N MET A 8 -10.36 11.60 -14.85
CA MET A 8 -9.86 11.02 -13.61
C MET A 8 -9.98 9.49 -13.69
N PRO A 9 -8.95 8.74 -13.25
CA PRO A 9 -8.98 7.28 -13.28
C PRO A 9 -10.12 6.76 -12.42
N ARG A 10 -10.76 5.67 -12.86
CA ARG A 10 -11.81 4.99 -12.09
C ARG A 10 -11.23 3.85 -11.28
N MET A 11 -12.00 3.32 -10.33
CA MET A 11 -11.61 2.15 -9.53
C MET A 11 -11.17 0.95 -10.41
N GLU A 12 -11.80 0.77 -11.57
CA GLU A 12 -11.45 -0.27 -12.56
C GLU A 12 -10.06 -0.08 -13.19
N ASP A 13 -9.52 1.14 -13.16
CA ASP A 13 -8.23 1.51 -13.74
C ASP A 13 -7.09 1.54 -12.71
N ILE A 14 -7.32 1.15 -11.45
CA ILE A 14 -6.30 1.26 -10.38
C ILE A 14 -4.98 0.57 -10.75
N LEU A 15 -5.06 -0.59 -11.39
CA LEU A 15 -3.86 -1.35 -11.76
C LEU A 15 -3.06 -0.70 -12.92
N ASN A 16 -3.62 0.32 -13.58
CA ASN A 16 -2.94 1.12 -14.60
C ASN A 16 -2.23 2.35 -13.99
N LEU A 17 -2.42 2.61 -12.68
CA LEU A 17 -1.71 3.70 -12.01
C LEU A 17 -0.20 3.42 -11.96
N PRO A 18 0.65 4.45 -12.02
CA PRO A 18 2.09 4.27 -11.94
C PRO A 18 2.47 3.76 -10.55
N VAL A 19 3.26 2.68 -10.52
CA VAL A 19 3.93 2.22 -9.31
C VAL A 19 5.06 3.18 -8.98
N GLN A 20 5.07 3.69 -7.75
CA GLN A 20 6.04 4.66 -7.26
C GLN A 20 7.03 3.99 -6.33
N ASP A 21 8.32 4.26 -6.56
CA ASP A 21 9.41 3.74 -5.74
C ASP A 21 10.24 4.91 -5.21
N PRO A 22 9.79 5.57 -4.13
CA PRO A 22 10.50 6.72 -3.58
C PRO A 22 11.94 6.36 -3.19
N PRO A 23 12.90 7.27 -3.43
CA PRO A 23 14.29 7.07 -3.00
C PRO A 23 14.41 7.18 -1.48
N GLY A 24 15.40 6.50 -0.91
CA GLY A 24 15.66 6.49 0.53
C GLY A 24 15.42 5.12 1.17
N ALA A 25 15.95 4.94 2.38
CA ALA A 25 15.77 3.70 3.14
C ALA A 25 14.34 3.56 3.70
N GLU A 26 13.68 4.68 3.97
CA GLU A 26 12.32 4.77 4.50
C GLU A 26 11.60 5.95 3.82
N PHE A 27 10.28 5.88 3.69
CA PHE A 27 9.46 6.93 3.11
C PHE A 27 8.06 6.91 3.72
N SER A 28 7.25 7.92 3.43
CA SER A 28 5.93 8.12 4.06
C SER A 28 4.95 8.68 3.05
N ALA A 29 3.69 8.90 3.46
CA ALA A 29 2.63 9.45 2.61
C ALA A 29 3.02 10.79 1.97
N ALA A 30 3.86 11.60 2.63
CA ALA A 30 4.36 12.88 2.11
C ALA A 30 5.30 12.73 0.90
N HIS A 31 5.90 11.56 0.72
CA HIS A 31 6.85 11.26 -0.36
C HIS A 31 6.18 10.61 -1.58
N ILE A 32 4.87 10.38 -1.52
CA ILE A 32 4.09 9.68 -2.53
C ILE A 32 3.15 10.66 -3.24
N LYS A 33 3.00 10.50 -4.55
CA LYS A 33 2.00 11.22 -5.34
C LYS A 33 0.68 10.48 -5.29
N TRP A 34 -0.30 11.08 -4.63
CA TRP A 34 -1.64 10.55 -4.55
C TRP A 34 -2.44 10.89 -5.80
N VAL A 35 -3.16 9.91 -6.33
CA VAL A 35 -4.03 10.07 -7.49
C VAL A 35 -5.46 9.90 -7.03
N LYS A 36 -6.29 10.93 -7.25
CA LYS A 36 -7.71 10.84 -6.96
C LYS A 36 -8.38 9.90 -7.95
N VAL A 37 -8.91 8.79 -7.45
CA VAL A 37 -9.59 7.76 -8.23
C VAL A 37 -11.08 7.86 -8.00
N GLU A 38 -11.87 7.98 -9.05
CA GLU A 38 -13.34 7.97 -8.94
C GLU A 38 -13.85 6.60 -8.48
N GLY A 39 -14.41 6.58 -7.28
CA GLY A 39 -15.27 5.51 -6.78
C GLY A 39 -16.73 5.78 -7.17
N GLY A 40 -17.57 4.74 -7.14
CA GLY A 40 -18.95 4.79 -7.63
C GLY A 40 -19.86 5.80 -6.90
N ARG A 41 -20.89 5.34 -6.21
CA ARG A 41 -21.87 6.26 -5.58
C ARG A 41 -21.36 7.01 -4.35
N GLN A 42 -20.23 6.59 -3.78
CA GLN A 42 -19.74 7.06 -2.48
C GLN A 42 -18.61 8.11 -2.59
N GLY A 43 -18.25 8.52 -3.80
CA GLY A 43 -17.08 9.38 -4.02
C GLY A 43 -15.81 8.56 -4.22
N GLY A 44 -14.74 9.26 -4.60
CA GLY A 44 -13.44 8.68 -4.91
C GLY A 44 -12.43 8.82 -3.79
N ASP A 45 -11.43 7.93 -3.79
CA ASP A 45 -10.33 7.90 -2.83
C ASP A 45 -9.03 8.37 -3.49
N ASP A 46 -8.13 8.92 -2.68
CA ASP A 46 -6.77 9.21 -3.09
C ASP A 46 -5.92 7.93 -2.96
N ILE A 47 -5.39 7.44 -4.08
CA ILE A 47 -4.71 6.15 -4.17
C ILE A 47 -3.30 6.35 -4.73
N ALA A 48 -2.35 5.56 -4.22
CA ALA A 48 -1.04 5.41 -4.80
C ALA A 48 -0.58 3.94 -4.71
N LEU A 49 0.30 3.55 -5.64
CA LEU A 49 0.85 2.20 -5.69
C LEU A 49 2.35 2.24 -5.36
N ILE A 50 2.80 1.29 -4.56
CA ILE A 50 4.23 1.08 -4.23
C ILE A 50 4.59 -0.40 -4.43
N PRO A 51 5.87 -0.74 -4.67
CA PRO A 51 6.30 -2.13 -4.69
C PRO A 51 6.03 -2.81 -3.35
N PHE A 52 5.50 -4.03 -3.36
CA PHE A 52 5.22 -4.78 -2.14
C PHE A 52 6.47 -4.95 -1.25
N ALA A 53 7.64 -5.11 -1.86
CA ALA A 53 8.92 -5.23 -1.14
C ALA A 53 9.28 -3.97 -0.32
N ARG A 54 8.69 -2.81 -0.64
CA ARG A 54 8.94 -1.52 0.02
C ARG A 54 7.89 -1.19 1.09
N VAL A 55 6.94 -2.09 1.38
CA VAL A 55 5.88 -1.86 2.39
C VAL A 55 6.48 -1.62 3.77
N ASP A 56 7.50 -2.37 4.15
CA ASP A 56 8.15 -2.20 5.47
C ASP A 56 8.83 -0.82 5.59
N ASP A 57 9.44 -0.33 4.51
CA ASP A 57 10.09 0.99 4.45
C ASP A 57 9.06 2.12 4.55
N PHE A 58 7.89 1.94 3.93
CA PHE A 58 6.76 2.86 4.06
C PHE A 58 6.21 2.89 5.49
N VAL A 59 5.97 1.72 6.09
CA VAL A 59 5.42 1.62 7.45
C VAL A 59 6.37 2.27 8.47
N LYS A 60 7.68 2.03 8.36
CA LYS A 60 8.68 2.68 9.24
C LYS A 60 8.69 4.19 9.08
N GLY A 61 8.75 4.68 7.84
CA GLY A 61 8.76 6.12 7.58
C GLY A 61 7.47 6.80 8.04
N GLU A 62 6.31 6.19 7.83
CA GLU A 62 5.02 6.69 8.33
C GLU A 62 4.97 6.69 9.87
N SER A 63 5.46 5.62 10.51
CA SER A 63 5.49 5.52 11.99
C SER A 63 6.44 6.54 12.64
N SER A 64 7.46 7.00 11.90
CA SER A 64 8.43 7.99 12.35
C SER A 64 7.91 9.44 12.27
N ASN A 65 6.73 9.65 11.68
CA ASN A 65 6.15 10.97 11.52
C ASN A 65 5.71 11.56 12.88
N ALA A 66 6.40 12.63 13.30
CA ALA A 66 6.14 13.29 14.58
C ALA A 66 4.76 13.99 14.65
N GLU A 67 4.17 14.36 13.51
CA GLU A 67 2.86 15.02 13.48
C GLU A 67 1.70 14.04 13.66
N CYS A 68 1.90 12.77 13.29
CA CYS A 68 0.91 11.72 13.44
C CYS A 68 1.61 10.38 13.69
N PRO A 69 2.06 10.12 14.94
CA PRO A 69 2.75 8.88 15.27
C PRO A 69 1.78 7.70 15.12
N ALA A 70 1.81 7.06 13.96
CA ALA A 70 1.04 5.85 13.69
C ALA A 70 1.81 4.64 14.25
N SER A 71 1.29 4.01 15.30
CA SER A 71 1.83 2.74 15.79
C SER A 71 1.12 1.58 15.07
N PHE A 72 1.75 1.06 14.02
CA PHE A 72 1.24 -0.14 13.36
C PHE A 72 1.60 -1.36 14.21
N ARG A 73 0.67 -1.78 15.07
CA ARG A 73 0.78 -3.04 15.80
C ARG A 73 0.57 -4.19 14.83
N ILE A 74 1.59 -5.03 14.65
CA ILE A 74 1.50 -6.22 13.81
C ILE A 74 0.77 -7.29 14.60
N GLU A 75 -0.54 -7.39 14.40
CA GLU A 75 -1.40 -8.37 15.08
C GLU A 75 -1.17 -9.80 14.55
N SER A 76 -0.69 -9.96 13.32
CA SER A 76 -0.53 -11.28 12.73
C SER A 76 0.55 -11.35 11.64
N ARG A 77 1.23 -12.49 11.56
CA ARG A 77 2.25 -12.79 10.53
C ARG A 77 2.03 -14.16 9.94
N ARG A 78 2.42 -14.36 8.68
CA ARG A 78 2.47 -15.69 8.05
C ARG A 78 3.90 -16.23 8.18
N LYS A 79 4.12 -17.21 9.06
CA LYS A 79 5.40 -17.91 9.17
C LYS A 79 5.33 -19.25 8.44
N ARG A 80 6.31 -19.54 7.60
CA ARG A 80 6.54 -20.89 7.04
C ARG A 80 7.67 -21.52 7.84
N SER A 81 7.52 -22.76 8.30
CA SER A 81 8.65 -23.52 8.81
C SER A 81 9.66 -23.77 7.69
N GLN A 82 10.95 -23.55 7.97
CA GLN A 82 12.03 -23.78 7.03
C GLN A 82 12.02 -25.27 6.61
N GLY A 83 11.90 -25.54 5.29
CA GLY A 83 11.82 -26.89 4.75
C GLY A 83 10.41 -27.45 4.50
N SER A 84 9.35 -26.68 4.75
CA SER A 84 7.98 -27.12 4.46
C SER A 84 7.69 -27.16 2.95
N VAL A 85 7.31 -28.33 2.44
CA VAL A 85 6.95 -28.61 1.03
C VAL A 85 5.44 -28.44 0.79
N THR A 86 4.66 -28.20 1.84
CA THR A 86 3.19 -28.15 1.76
C THR A 86 2.72 -26.85 1.10
N LYS A 87 1.83 -26.96 0.12
CA LYS A 87 1.22 -25.79 -0.54
C LYS A 87 0.47 -24.93 0.50
N PRO A 88 0.63 -23.59 0.48
CA PRO A 88 -0.08 -22.71 1.41
C PRO A 88 -1.59 -22.91 1.26
N ARG A 89 -2.29 -23.22 2.35
CA ARG A 89 -3.76 -23.13 2.35
C ARG A 89 -4.10 -21.64 2.41
N VAL A 90 -5.16 -21.23 1.71
CA VAL A 90 -5.64 -19.83 1.70
C VAL A 90 -5.87 -19.29 3.13
N ASP A 91 -6.31 -20.16 4.05
CA ASP A 91 -6.52 -19.85 5.48
C ASP A 91 -5.46 -20.47 6.40
N GLY A 92 -4.38 -21.03 5.84
CA GLY A 92 -3.37 -21.76 6.58
C GLY A 92 -2.30 -20.84 7.14
N TYR A 93 -2.33 -20.68 8.47
CA TYR A 93 -1.24 -20.16 9.31
C TYR A 93 -1.07 -18.63 9.31
N LEU A 94 -1.97 -17.94 10.01
CA LEU A 94 -1.65 -16.67 10.67
C LEU A 94 -1.18 -16.98 12.10
N GLU A 95 0.08 -16.68 12.41
CA GLU A 95 0.54 -16.62 13.79
C GLU A 95 0.14 -15.26 14.35
N TYR A 96 -0.73 -15.27 15.37
CA TYR A 96 -1.07 -14.07 16.12
C TYR A 96 0.14 -13.64 16.94
N THR A 97 0.53 -12.36 16.83
CA THR A 97 1.62 -11.80 17.64
C THR A 97 1.00 -10.87 18.68
N LEU A 98 1.11 -11.26 19.96
CA LEU A 98 0.65 -10.50 21.13
C LEU A 98 1.55 -9.29 21.42
#